data_AF-B7BEW5-F1
#
_entry.id   AF-B7BEW5-F1
#
_cell.length_a   1.000
_cell.length_b   1.000
_cell.length_c   1.000
_cell.angle_alpha   90.00
_cell.angle_beta   90.00
_cell.angle_gamma   90.00
#
_symmetry.space_group_name_H-M   'P 1'
#
loop_
_entity.id
_entity.type
_entity.pdbx_description
1 polymer ?
#
loop_
_entity_poly.entity_id
_entity_poly.type
_entity_poly.pdbx_seq_one_letter_code
_entity_poly.pdbx_strand_id
1 'polypeptide(L)'
;MDKKDFGYLPPKYVDGVEELHKRLNDAYKKAIRISNLLIGTPLSEARDVFDIFIDSNNTLPSNKLKGYFMFNKIIHRFLSVTFDMALLFPVRNHGGGNIRMLKNIVCKDVCERVKDGCVLHCGVEINENKMPLHRIIPIYPESHFFMNKDKVDDIGMPVNRFPDIEELKITDVPELFLTKKFSLVGEQFYAPYATCHDTYCVLFAELENEYDANAIKVLRWLPVNKGCEVDQLMGLEPNGGDLFFEWGYISRTENSELHDFMVDKKSRLLFGKVADKKISIMGGVKTFKTSSLKYPKCLYNIKLS
;
A
#
# COMPACT_ATOMS: atom_id res chain seq x y z
N MET A 1 47.30 16.89 -37.68
CA MET A 1 46.36 15.75 -37.72
C MET A 1 45.27 16.04 -36.72
N ASP A 2 44.12 16.47 -37.23
CA ASP A 2 42.98 16.89 -36.43
C ASP A 2 42.40 15.74 -35.61
N LYS A 3 42.10 16.04 -34.34
CA LYS A 3 41.22 15.22 -33.51
C LYS A 3 39.87 15.20 -34.22
N LYS A 4 39.56 14.10 -34.93
CA LYS A 4 38.21 13.84 -35.36
C LYS A 4 37.32 13.90 -34.12
N ASP A 5 36.39 14.84 -34.12
CA ASP A 5 35.18 14.77 -33.32
C ASP A 5 34.57 13.40 -33.58
N PHE A 6 34.80 12.46 -32.66
CA PHE A 6 33.95 11.29 -32.55
C PHE A 6 32.60 11.85 -32.13
N GLY A 7 31.79 12.16 -33.15
CA GLY A 7 30.43 12.62 -32.98
C GLY A 7 29.75 11.75 -31.94
N TYR A 8 29.13 12.42 -30.97
CA TYR A 8 28.32 11.80 -29.96
C TYR A 8 27.28 10.91 -30.64
N LEU A 9 27.49 9.59 -30.60
CA LEU A 9 26.54 8.64 -31.16
C LEU A 9 25.41 8.49 -30.12
N PRO A 10 24.15 8.75 -30.51
CA PRO A 10 23.03 8.64 -29.60
C PRO A 10 22.94 7.20 -29.05
N PRO A 11 22.51 7.04 -27.79
CA PRO A 11 22.44 5.74 -27.17
C PRO A 11 21.47 4.85 -27.95
N LYS A 12 21.90 3.62 -28.24
CA LYS A 12 21.13 2.66 -29.02
C LYS A 12 20.79 1.47 -28.14
N TYR A 13 19.52 1.30 -27.83
CA TYR A 13 19.02 0.16 -27.07
C TYR A 13 18.37 -0.85 -28.02
N VAL A 14 18.19 -2.08 -27.54
CA VAL A 14 17.40 -3.08 -28.27
C VAL A 14 15.93 -2.66 -28.27
N ASP A 15 15.26 -2.82 -29.40
CA ASP A 15 13.83 -2.53 -29.54
C ASP A 15 13.02 -3.26 -28.45
N GLY A 16 12.09 -2.55 -27.82
CA GLY A 16 11.26 -3.05 -26.73
C GLY A 16 11.80 -2.78 -25.31
N VAL A 17 13.11 -2.57 -25.13
CA VAL A 17 13.67 -2.17 -23.81
C VAL A 17 13.11 -0.83 -23.38
N GLU A 18 13.19 0.17 -24.27
CA GLU A 18 12.67 1.51 -24.01
C GLU A 18 11.18 1.51 -23.66
N GLU A 19 10.39 0.70 -24.36
CA GLU A 19 8.96 0.59 -24.11
C GLU A 19 8.66 -0.05 -22.74
N LEU A 20 9.38 -1.12 -22.37
CA LEU A 20 9.23 -1.76 -21.07
C LEU A 20 9.56 -0.79 -19.92
N HIS A 21 10.66 -0.05 -20.02
CA HIS A 21 11.06 0.89 -18.98
C HIS A 21 10.10 2.09 -18.91
N LYS A 22 9.64 2.60 -20.06
CA LYS A 22 8.63 3.66 -20.09
C LYS A 22 7.33 3.23 -19.42
N ARG A 23 6.82 2.04 -19.73
CA ARG A 23 5.59 1.49 -19.10
C ARG A 23 5.72 1.40 -17.58
N LEU A 24 6.86 0.91 -17.07
CA LEU A 24 7.10 0.84 -15.63
C LEU A 24 7.18 2.24 -15.00
N ASN A 25 7.83 3.19 -15.67
CA ASN A 25 7.93 4.58 -15.20
C ASN A 25 6.55 5.26 -15.15
N ASP A 26 5.72 5.07 -16.17
CA ASP A 26 4.38 5.65 -16.21
C ASP A 26 3.48 5.04 -15.14
N ALA A 27 3.61 3.73 -14.88
CA ALA A 27 2.94 3.05 -13.77
C ALA A 27 3.39 3.60 -12.41
N TYR A 28 4.69 3.82 -12.23
CA TYR A 28 5.26 4.42 -11.02
C TYR A 28 4.73 5.84 -10.76
N LYS A 29 4.79 6.72 -11.78
CA LYS A 29 4.27 8.09 -11.65
C LYS A 29 2.78 8.11 -11.33
N LYS A 30 2.00 7.23 -11.97
CA LYS A 30 0.59 7.05 -11.64
C LYS A 30 0.40 6.57 -10.20
N ALA A 31 1.20 5.62 -9.73
CA ALA A 31 1.15 5.10 -8.36
C ALA A 31 1.45 6.19 -7.32
N ILE A 32 2.46 7.05 -7.56
CA ILE A 32 2.72 8.21 -6.71
C ILE A 32 1.50 9.12 -6.62
N ARG A 33 0.91 9.51 -7.76
CA ARG A 33 -0.25 10.42 -7.75
C ARG A 33 -1.42 9.84 -6.95
N ILE A 34 -1.71 8.56 -7.14
CA ILE A 34 -2.79 7.88 -6.40
C ILE A 34 -2.42 7.78 -4.91
N SER A 35 -1.19 7.38 -4.57
CA SER A 35 -0.73 7.31 -3.17
C SER A 35 -0.84 8.66 -2.47
N ASN A 36 -0.35 9.73 -3.10
CA ASN A 36 -0.39 11.08 -2.57
C ASN A 36 -1.83 11.55 -2.36
N LEU A 37 -2.73 11.25 -3.30
CA LEU A 37 -4.15 11.60 -3.19
C LEU A 37 -4.84 10.88 -2.03
N LEU A 38 -4.53 9.60 -1.81
CA LEU A 38 -5.26 8.75 -0.86
C LEU A 38 -4.67 8.77 0.56
N ILE A 39 -3.34 8.88 0.69
CA ILE A 39 -2.63 8.76 1.97
C ILE A 39 -2.00 10.09 2.40
N GLY A 40 -1.95 11.09 1.51
CA GLY A 40 -1.35 12.39 1.84
C GLY A 40 0.18 12.34 1.89
N THR A 41 0.79 11.40 1.17
CA THR A 41 2.26 11.37 1.04
C THR A 41 2.72 12.49 0.11
N PRO A 42 3.60 13.44 0.48
CA PRO A 42 4.09 14.46 -0.45
C PRO A 42 5.28 13.91 -1.25
N LEU A 43 5.08 12.82 -1.99
CA LEU A 43 6.14 12.23 -2.81
C LEU A 43 6.23 12.97 -4.14
N SER A 44 7.42 13.48 -4.45
CA SER A 44 7.70 14.06 -5.76
C SER A 44 7.74 12.99 -6.84
N GLU A 45 7.10 13.25 -7.98
CA GLU A 45 7.24 12.44 -9.20
C GLU A 45 8.65 12.53 -9.81
N ALA A 46 9.47 13.49 -9.35
CA ALA A 46 10.87 13.63 -9.74
C ALA A 46 11.81 12.76 -8.88
N ARG A 47 11.28 11.82 -8.10
CA ARG A 47 12.11 10.87 -7.36
C ARG A 47 12.79 9.92 -8.33
N ASP A 48 14.11 9.82 -8.17
CA ASP A 48 14.96 8.91 -8.95
C ASP A 48 14.99 7.48 -8.38
N VAL A 49 14.21 7.19 -7.32
CA VAL A 49 14.18 5.87 -6.67
C VAL A 49 12.77 5.52 -6.22
N PHE A 50 12.41 4.25 -6.40
CA PHE A 50 11.16 3.67 -5.89
C PHE A 50 11.31 2.20 -5.56
N ASP A 51 10.37 1.71 -4.75
CA ASP A 51 10.38 0.35 -4.23
C ASP A 51 9.17 -0.44 -4.72
N ILE A 52 9.38 -1.70 -5.10
CA ILE A 52 8.31 -2.65 -5.44
C ILE A 52 8.45 -3.88 -4.56
N PHE A 53 7.40 -4.22 -3.84
CA PHE A 53 7.29 -5.53 -3.18
C PHE A 53 6.84 -6.58 -4.18
N ILE A 54 7.64 -7.62 -4.39
CA ILE A 54 7.30 -8.79 -5.19
C ILE A 54 6.66 -9.83 -4.28
N ASP A 55 5.42 -10.17 -4.59
CA ASP A 55 4.63 -11.13 -3.83
C ASP A 55 4.74 -12.51 -4.47
N SER A 56 5.41 -13.42 -3.77
CA SER A 56 5.70 -14.78 -4.21
C SER A 56 4.47 -15.67 -4.36
N ASN A 57 3.32 -15.26 -3.81
CA ASN A 57 2.09 -16.06 -3.86
C ASN A 57 1.34 -15.96 -5.19
N ASN A 58 1.78 -15.09 -6.12
CA ASN A 58 1.12 -14.94 -7.41
C ASN A 58 1.70 -15.92 -8.45
N THR A 59 0.88 -16.83 -8.96
CA THR A 59 1.20 -17.64 -10.13
C THR A 59 1.17 -16.78 -11.39
N LEU A 60 2.33 -16.56 -11.99
CA LEU A 60 2.50 -15.82 -13.24
C LEU A 60 3.26 -16.66 -14.27
N PRO A 61 3.19 -16.31 -15.57
CA PRO A 61 4.12 -16.84 -16.57
C PRO A 61 5.57 -16.66 -16.10
N SER A 62 6.44 -17.61 -16.43
CA SER A 62 7.82 -17.69 -15.91
C SER A 62 8.69 -16.45 -16.17
N ASN A 63 8.29 -15.55 -17.07
CA ASN A 63 9.01 -14.33 -17.42
C ASN A 63 8.40 -13.04 -16.85
N LYS A 64 7.33 -13.11 -16.05
CA LYS A 64 6.68 -11.92 -15.48
C LYS A 64 6.70 -11.93 -13.96
N LEU A 65 6.81 -10.75 -13.39
CA LEU A 65 6.72 -10.51 -11.95
C LEU A 65 5.54 -9.61 -11.68
N LYS A 66 4.78 -9.93 -10.62
CA LYS A 66 3.73 -9.08 -10.06
C LYS A 66 4.20 -8.59 -8.73
N GLY A 67 4.09 -7.29 -8.55
CA GLY A 67 4.39 -6.65 -7.30
C GLY A 67 3.45 -5.50 -7.02
N TYR A 68 3.76 -4.80 -5.94
CA TYR A 68 2.99 -3.68 -5.44
C TYR A 68 3.96 -2.56 -5.11
N PHE A 69 3.62 -1.34 -5.52
CA PHE A 69 4.45 -0.20 -5.18
C PHE A 69 4.46 0.02 -3.67
N MET A 70 5.64 0.34 -3.16
CA MET A 70 5.87 0.64 -1.76
C MET A 70 6.19 2.12 -1.57
N PHE A 71 5.54 2.72 -0.58
CA PHE A 71 5.76 4.10 -0.19
C PHE A 71 5.83 4.17 1.33
N ASN A 72 6.82 4.89 1.88
CA ASN A 72 7.04 4.99 3.33
C ASN A 72 7.11 3.62 4.03
N LYS A 73 7.67 2.59 3.36
CA LYS A 73 7.74 1.20 3.82
C LYS A 73 6.39 0.47 3.96
N ILE A 74 5.31 1.07 3.48
CA ILE A 74 3.99 0.45 3.39
C ILE A 74 3.82 -0.08 1.96
N ILE A 75 3.35 -1.31 1.82
CA ILE A 75 2.95 -1.92 0.56
C ILE A 75 1.50 -1.51 0.27
N HIS A 76 1.29 -0.89 -0.90
CA HIS A 76 -0.03 -0.45 -1.32
C HIS A 76 -0.63 -1.53 -2.22
N ARG A 77 -1.45 -2.43 -1.67
CA ARG A 77 -1.99 -3.58 -2.43
C ARG A 77 -2.86 -3.18 -3.63
N PHE A 78 -3.44 -1.99 -3.58
CA PHE A 78 -4.19 -1.39 -4.69
C PHE A 78 -3.32 -0.78 -5.81
N LEU A 79 -2.01 -0.64 -5.60
CA LEU A 79 -1.04 -0.12 -6.57
C LEU A 79 -0.18 -1.26 -7.13
N SER A 80 -0.85 -2.24 -7.74
CA SER A 80 -0.16 -3.38 -8.34
C SER A 80 0.51 -3.02 -9.68
N VAL A 81 1.60 -3.72 -9.98
CA VAL A 81 2.28 -3.66 -11.27
C VAL A 81 2.68 -5.07 -11.69
N THR A 82 2.50 -5.38 -12.97
CA THR A 82 3.03 -6.59 -13.58
C THR A 82 4.00 -6.18 -14.68
N PHE A 83 5.22 -6.71 -14.63
CA PHE A 83 6.25 -6.34 -15.58
C PHE A 83 7.13 -7.53 -15.96
N ASP A 84 7.82 -7.42 -17.11
CA ASP A 84 8.70 -8.47 -17.60
C ASP A 84 10.00 -8.50 -16.78
N MET A 85 10.43 -9.69 -16.39
CA MET A 85 11.66 -9.93 -15.66
C MET A 85 12.90 -9.40 -16.39
N ALA A 86 12.82 -9.21 -17.72
CA ALA A 86 13.80 -8.50 -18.54
C ALA A 86 14.23 -7.15 -17.94
N LEU A 87 13.34 -6.44 -17.23
CA LEU A 87 13.62 -5.14 -16.58
C LEU A 87 14.62 -5.22 -15.42
N LEU A 88 14.87 -6.42 -14.88
CA LEU A 88 15.82 -6.61 -13.79
C LEU A 88 17.26 -6.80 -14.28
N PHE A 89 17.45 -7.01 -15.57
CA PHE A 89 18.77 -7.25 -16.16
C PHE A 89 19.43 -5.94 -16.59
N PRO A 90 20.78 -5.88 -16.60
CA PRO A 90 21.49 -4.69 -17.04
C PRO A 90 21.14 -4.27 -18.48
N VAL A 91 20.75 -3.02 -18.65
CA VAL A 91 20.52 -2.42 -19.97
C VAL A 91 21.87 -2.09 -20.63
N ARG A 92 22.09 -2.59 -21.84
CA ARG A 92 23.31 -2.30 -22.63
C ARG A 92 23.06 -1.17 -23.62
N ASN A 93 23.90 -0.14 -23.56
CA ASN A 93 23.97 0.88 -24.61
C ASN A 93 24.88 0.39 -25.75
N HIS A 94 24.30 0.13 -26.91
CA HIS A 94 25.02 -0.30 -28.12
C HIS A 94 25.58 0.86 -28.94
N GLY A 95 25.30 2.12 -28.57
CA GLY A 95 25.78 3.33 -29.24
C GLY A 95 27.17 3.80 -28.80
N GLY A 96 27.74 3.18 -27.75
CA GLY A 96 29.02 3.60 -27.16
C GLY A 96 28.82 4.68 -26.09
N GLY A 97 28.60 4.25 -24.85
CA GLY A 97 28.45 5.12 -23.69
C GLY A 97 28.61 4.32 -22.40
N ASN A 98 29.12 4.96 -21.35
CA ASN A 98 29.56 4.28 -20.14
C ASN A 98 28.42 4.17 -19.12
N ILE A 99 27.56 3.16 -19.25
CA ILE A 99 26.62 2.80 -18.18
C ILE A 99 27.41 1.99 -17.14
N ARG A 100 27.34 2.36 -15.86
CA ARG A 100 27.92 1.57 -14.77
C ARG A 100 27.37 0.14 -14.84
N MET A 101 28.21 -0.81 -15.26
CA MET A 101 27.82 -2.21 -15.36
C MET A 101 27.61 -2.77 -13.95
N LEU A 102 26.36 -3.08 -13.61
CA LEU A 102 26.07 -3.97 -12.49
C LEU A 102 26.57 -5.38 -12.86
N LYS A 103 27.00 -6.16 -11.86
CA LYS A 103 27.36 -7.58 -12.03
C LYS A 103 26.27 -8.30 -12.83
N ASN A 104 26.66 -9.28 -13.64
CA ASN A 104 25.75 -10.13 -14.40
C ASN A 104 24.76 -10.83 -13.43
N ILE A 105 23.54 -10.32 -13.32
CA ILE A 105 22.42 -11.00 -12.67
C ILE A 105 21.91 -12.03 -13.67
N VAL A 106 21.78 -13.30 -13.27
CA VAL A 106 21.16 -14.34 -14.10
C VAL A 106 19.76 -14.67 -13.62
N CYS A 107 18.96 -15.28 -14.50
CA CYS A 107 17.56 -15.62 -14.22
C CYS A 107 17.39 -16.41 -12.92
N LYS A 108 18.31 -17.38 -12.67
CA LYS A 108 18.33 -18.17 -11.44
C LYS A 108 18.39 -17.32 -10.18
N ASP A 109 19.24 -16.28 -10.15
CA ASP A 109 19.41 -15.41 -8.97
C ASP A 109 18.13 -14.65 -8.62
N VAL A 110 17.41 -14.22 -9.65
CA VAL A 110 16.12 -13.54 -9.48
C VAL A 110 15.09 -14.53 -8.98
N CYS A 111 14.96 -15.69 -9.63
CA CYS A 111 13.98 -16.72 -9.27
C CYS A 111 14.16 -17.21 -7.83
N GLU A 112 15.39 -17.45 -7.38
CA GLU A 112 15.66 -17.87 -6.00
C GLU A 112 15.23 -16.83 -4.96
N ARG A 113 15.34 -15.54 -5.28
CA ARG A 113 15.06 -14.46 -4.32
C ARG A 113 13.62 -13.98 -4.34
N VAL A 114 12.94 -14.02 -5.48
CA VAL A 114 11.51 -13.70 -5.52
C VAL A 114 10.66 -14.79 -4.86
N LYS A 115 11.21 -15.99 -4.66
CA LYS A 115 10.50 -17.15 -4.09
C LYS A 115 9.93 -16.90 -2.70
N ASP A 116 10.62 -16.14 -1.86
CA ASP A 116 10.22 -15.92 -0.46
C ASP A 116 9.53 -14.55 -0.23
N GLY A 117 9.26 -13.83 -1.32
CA GLY A 117 8.82 -12.43 -1.32
C GLY A 117 9.99 -11.48 -1.05
N CYS A 118 10.06 -10.38 -1.79
CA CYS A 118 11.22 -9.49 -1.70
C CYS A 118 10.90 -8.05 -2.11
N VAL A 119 11.70 -7.09 -1.64
CA VAL A 119 11.59 -5.68 -2.07
C VAL A 119 12.64 -5.40 -3.14
N LEU A 120 12.21 -4.96 -4.30
CA LEU A 120 13.05 -4.43 -5.37
C LEU A 120 13.24 -2.93 -5.18
N HIS A 121 14.49 -2.50 -5.10
CA HIS A 121 14.86 -1.09 -5.08
C HIS A 121 15.26 -0.65 -6.49
N CYS A 122 14.40 0.15 -7.11
CA CYS A 122 14.54 0.59 -8.49
C CYS A 122 15.03 2.03 -8.54
N GLY A 123 16.21 2.25 -9.13
CA GLY A 123 16.70 3.56 -9.51
C GLY A 123 16.27 3.92 -10.92
N VAL A 124 15.94 5.18 -11.16
CA VAL A 124 15.61 5.75 -12.45
C VAL A 124 16.76 6.62 -12.92
N GLU A 125 17.29 6.33 -14.10
CA GLU A 125 18.27 7.16 -14.78
C GLU A 125 17.63 7.72 -16.06
N ILE A 126 17.58 9.03 -16.18
CA ILE A 126 17.11 9.67 -17.42
C ILE A 126 18.28 9.71 -18.39
N ASN A 127 18.14 9.01 -19.52
CA ASN A 127 19.16 9.03 -20.54
C ASN A 127 19.14 10.34 -21.36
N GLU A 128 20.07 10.44 -22.29
CA GLU A 128 20.33 11.60 -23.13
C GLU A 128 19.13 11.95 -24.04
N ASN A 129 18.29 10.97 -24.36
CA ASN A 129 17.03 11.11 -25.09
C ASN A 129 15.83 11.43 -24.18
N LYS A 130 16.07 11.80 -22.91
CA LYS A 130 15.05 12.03 -21.88
C LYS A 130 14.18 10.81 -21.57
N MET A 131 14.67 9.60 -21.84
CA MET A 131 13.96 8.36 -21.56
C MET A 131 14.35 7.78 -20.20
N PRO A 132 13.39 7.33 -19.38
CA PRO A 132 13.67 6.72 -18.09
C PRO A 132 14.18 5.28 -18.29
N LEU A 133 15.34 4.97 -17.73
CA LEU A 133 15.91 3.64 -17.66
C LEU A 133 16.00 3.21 -16.21
N HIS A 134 15.34 2.12 -15.88
CA HIS A 134 15.30 1.56 -14.53
C HIS A 134 16.48 0.63 -14.31
N ARG A 135 17.07 0.70 -13.13
CA ARG A 135 18.14 -0.21 -12.69
C ARG A 135 17.86 -0.67 -11.27
N ILE A 136 18.21 -1.91 -10.96
CA ILE A 136 18.13 -2.40 -9.58
C ILE A 136 19.34 -1.90 -8.80
N ILE A 137 19.07 -1.14 -7.73
CA ILE A 137 20.13 -0.56 -6.90
C ILE A 137 20.56 -1.61 -5.87
N PRO A 138 21.87 -1.97 -5.79
CA PRO A 138 22.40 -2.72 -4.67
C PRO A 138 22.42 -1.83 -3.43
N ILE A 139 21.60 -2.15 -2.43
CA ILE A 139 21.62 -1.47 -1.14
C ILE A 139 22.56 -2.31 -0.24
N TYR A 140 23.83 -1.90 -0.12
CA TYR A 140 24.95 -2.44 0.74
C TYR A 140 25.73 -3.72 0.32
N PRO A 141 27.00 -3.90 0.80
CA PRO A 141 27.92 -4.94 0.33
C PRO A 141 27.64 -6.37 0.84
N GLU A 142 26.89 -6.52 1.94
CA GLU A 142 26.47 -7.82 2.49
C GLU A 142 25.03 -8.20 2.12
N SER A 143 24.23 -7.24 1.65
CA SER A 143 22.85 -7.45 1.23
C SER A 143 22.77 -7.51 -0.28
N HIS A 144 22.51 -8.70 -0.79
CA HIS A 144 22.18 -8.83 -2.18
C HIS A 144 20.79 -8.23 -2.45
N PHE A 145 20.76 -6.99 -2.97
CA PHE A 145 19.69 -6.31 -3.75
C PHE A 145 18.26 -6.22 -3.18
N PHE A 146 17.92 -6.90 -2.09
CA PHE A 146 16.56 -7.11 -1.62
C PHE A 146 16.45 -6.81 -0.12
N MET A 147 15.46 -6.03 0.31
CA MET A 147 15.16 -5.87 1.75
C MET A 147 14.32 -7.02 2.31
N ASN A 148 14.54 -7.33 3.58
CA ASN A 148 13.81 -8.38 4.30
C ASN A 148 12.33 -7.99 4.52
N LYS A 149 11.43 -8.93 4.26
CA LYS A 149 9.96 -8.79 4.39
C LYS A 149 9.49 -8.51 5.80
N ASP A 150 10.25 -8.86 6.83
CA ASP A 150 9.83 -8.75 8.24
C ASP A 150 9.76 -7.30 8.77
N LYS A 151 10.03 -6.31 7.92
CA LYS A 151 10.01 -4.87 8.26
C LYS A 151 9.07 -4.06 7.36
N VAL A 152 8.21 -4.73 6.61
CA VAL A 152 7.22 -4.09 5.74
C VAL A 152 5.85 -4.15 6.40
N ASP A 153 5.05 -3.15 6.08
CA ASP A 153 3.66 -3.08 6.48
C ASP A 153 2.80 -3.05 5.21
N ASP A 154 1.50 -3.38 5.26
CA ASP A 154 0.66 -3.29 4.07
C ASP A 154 -0.77 -2.80 4.33
N ILE A 155 -1.38 -2.29 3.27
CA ILE A 155 -2.76 -1.78 3.26
C ILE A 155 -3.49 -2.36 2.04
N GLY A 156 -4.74 -2.78 2.26
CA GLY A 156 -5.64 -3.29 1.22
C GLY A 156 -6.24 -2.18 0.36
N MET A 157 -7.35 -2.49 -0.33
CA MET A 157 -8.04 -1.50 -1.17
C MET A 157 -8.59 -0.34 -0.35
N PRO A 158 -8.55 0.90 -0.87
CA PRO A 158 -9.15 2.04 -0.19
C PRO A 158 -10.68 1.94 -0.19
N VAL A 159 -11.28 2.28 0.95
CA VAL A 159 -12.72 2.32 1.19
C VAL A 159 -13.08 3.69 1.74
N ASN A 160 -14.01 4.37 1.07
CA ASN A 160 -14.41 5.74 1.38
C ASN A 160 -15.90 6.02 1.14
N ARG A 161 -16.64 4.99 0.80
CA ARG A 161 -18.08 5.02 0.58
C ARG A 161 -18.67 3.85 1.32
N PHE A 162 -19.76 4.14 2.01
CA PHE A 162 -20.52 3.19 2.77
C PHE A 162 -21.98 3.39 2.38
N PRO A 163 -22.67 2.35 1.92
CA PRO A 163 -24.11 2.40 1.70
C PRO A 163 -24.85 2.88 2.96
N ASP A 164 -25.87 3.70 2.75
CA ASP A 164 -26.82 4.16 3.78
C ASP A 164 -26.19 4.87 4.99
N ILE A 165 -24.97 5.38 4.81
CA ILE A 165 -24.22 6.02 5.88
C ILE A 165 -24.88 7.30 6.40
N GLU A 166 -25.71 7.94 5.58
CA GLU A 166 -26.52 9.11 5.94
C GLU A 166 -27.60 8.76 6.98
N GLU A 167 -27.95 7.47 7.12
CA GLU A 167 -28.92 7.00 8.10
C GLU A 167 -28.30 6.64 9.46
N LEU A 168 -26.98 6.79 9.61
CA LEU A 168 -26.29 6.51 10.86
C LEU A 168 -26.84 7.36 12.01
N LYS A 169 -27.12 6.71 13.13
CA LYS A 169 -27.49 7.36 14.38
C LYS A 169 -26.29 7.42 15.32
N ILE A 170 -26.16 8.54 16.03
CA ILE A 170 -25.19 8.68 17.11
C ILE A 170 -25.71 7.90 18.32
N THR A 171 -25.36 6.61 18.39
CA THR A 171 -25.77 5.71 19.48
C THR A 171 -24.58 5.38 20.37
N ASP A 172 -24.83 5.25 21.68
CA ASP A 172 -23.84 4.74 22.64
C ASP A 172 -23.62 3.24 22.43
N VAL A 173 -22.36 2.83 22.41
CA VAL A 173 -22.00 1.42 22.30
C VAL A 173 -22.15 0.76 23.68
N PRO A 174 -22.92 -0.33 23.79
CA PRO A 174 -23.06 -1.08 25.04
C PRO A 174 -21.71 -1.50 25.64
N GLU A 175 -21.59 -1.43 26.96
CA GLU A 175 -20.38 -1.77 27.70
C GLU A 175 -19.87 -3.19 27.42
N LEU A 176 -20.79 -4.12 27.17
CA LEU A 176 -20.48 -5.49 26.77
C LEU A 176 -19.56 -5.53 25.53
N PHE A 177 -19.82 -4.69 24.53
CA PHE A 177 -19.02 -4.65 23.29
C PHE A 177 -17.72 -3.86 23.45
N LEU A 178 -17.68 -2.90 24.38
CA LEU A 178 -16.46 -2.15 24.69
C LEU A 178 -15.43 -3.01 25.45
N THR A 179 -15.90 -3.96 26.26
CA THR A 179 -15.06 -4.84 27.07
C THR A 179 -14.70 -6.15 26.35
N LYS A 180 -15.54 -6.63 25.44
CA LYS A 180 -15.30 -7.84 24.65
C LYS A 180 -14.20 -7.60 23.59
N LYS A 181 -13.37 -8.62 23.39
CA LYS A 181 -12.39 -8.68 22.29
C LYS A 181 -12.90 -9.57 21.17
N PHE A 182 -12.80 -9.10 19.93
CA PHE A 182 -13.19 -9.83 18.73
C PHE A 182 -11.97 -10.30 17.96
N SER A 183 -12.07 -11.40 17.24
CA SER A 183 -10.99 -11.96 16.43
C SER A 183 -10.99 -11.35 15.03
N LEU A 184 -9.86 -10.78 14.62
CA LEU A 184 -9.60 -10.40 13.24
C LEU A 184 -9.21 -11.66 12.44
N VAL A 185 -9.89 -11.89 11.32
CA VAL A 185 -9.61 -13.00 10.39
C VAL A 185 -9.66 -12.54 8.94
N GLY A 186 -9.07 -13.31 8.04
CA GLY A 186 -9.14 -13.08 6.60
C GLY A 186 -8.10 -12.10 6.08
N GLU A 187 -7.16 -11.65 6.92
CA GLU A 187 -6.09 -10.73 6.53
C GLU A 187 -5.24 -11.20 5.36
N GLN A 188 -5.10 -12.52 5.21
CA GLN A 188 -4.36 -13.12 4.11
C GLN A 188 -4.90 -12.77 2.72
N PHE A 189 -6.18 -12.39 2.62
CA PHE A 189 -6.82 -12.04 1.34
C PHE A 189 -6.69 -10.55 0.99
N TYR A 190 -6.37 -9.70 1.97
CA TYR A 190 -6.40 -8.24 1.80
C TYR A 190 -5.03 -7.60 2.08
N ALA A 191 -4.45 -7.89 3.25
CA ALA A 191 -3.25 -7.24 3.78
C ALA A 191 -2.48 -8.20 4.71
N PRO A 192 -1.85 -9.27 4.19
CA PRO A 192 -1.16 -10.31 4.97
C PRO A 192 0.10 -9.83 5.69
N TYR A 193 0.69 -8.71 5.27
CA TYR A 193 1.92 -8.19 5.87
C TYR A 193 1.63 -7.06 6.86
N ALA A 194 0.35 -6.79 7.15
CA ALA A 194 -0.06 -5.70 8.01
C ALA A 194 0.45 -5.93 9.43
N THR A 195 1.24 -4.97 9.90
CA THR A 195 1.73 -4.93 11.27
C THR A 195 0.53 -4.77 12.21
N CYS A 196 0.39 -5.70 13.15
CA CYS A 196 -0.73 -5.75 14.10
C CYS A 196 -0.39 -5.11 15.47
N HIS A 197 0.67 -4.31 15.56
CA HIS A 197 1.06 -3.66 16.80
C HIS A 197 0.24 -2.37 16.98
N ASP A 198 -0.75 -2.41 17.87
CA ASP A 198 -1.58 -1.26 18.28
C ASP A 198 -2.10 -0.39 17.14
N THR A 199 -2.67 -1.02 16.11
CA THR A 199 -3.18 -0.31 14.93
C THR A 199 -4.66 -0.01 15.05
N TYR A 200 -5.10 1.15 14.56
CA TYR A 200 -6.51 1.53 14.55
C TYR A 200 -7.27 0.83 13.41
N CYS A 201 -8.55 0.57 13.66
CA CYS A 201 -9.45 -0.02 12.68
C CYS A 201 -10.86 0.58 12.75
N VAL A 202 -11.61 0.34 11.68
CA VAL A 202 -13.03 0.60 11.56
C VAL A 202 -13.74 -0.72 11.30
N LEU A 203 -14.82 -0.95 12.02
CA LEU A 203 -15.73 -2.06 11.84
C LEU A 203 -16.91 -1.55 11.03
N PHE A 204 -17.13 -2.15 9.87
CA PHE A 204 -18.26 -1.87 9.02
C PHE A 204 -19.14 -3.12 8.94
N ALA A 205 -20.32 -3.07 9.55
CA ALA A 205 -21.31 -4.11 9.30
C ALA A 205 -21.67 -4.04 7.81
N GLU A 206 -21.80 -5.17 7.12
CA GLU A 206 -22.28 -5.26 5.73
C GLU A 206 -23.77 -5.68 5.74
N LEU A 207 -24.57 -5.22 4.77
CA LEU A 207 -25.99 -5.63 4.65
C LEU A 207 -26.16 -6.76 3.63
N GLU A 208 -25.33 -6.76 2.60
CA GLU A 208 -25.49 -7.60 1.41
C GLU A 208 -24.21 -8.39 1.13
N ASN A 209 -23.67 -9.08 2.15
CA ASN A 209 -22.53 -9.98 1.94
C ASN A 209 -23.00 -11.35 1.44
N GLU A 210 -22.40 -11.83 0.36
CA GLU A 210 -22.79 -13.07 -0.32
C GLU A 210 -22.55 -14.35 0.51
N TYR A 211 -21.69 -14.29 1.52
CA TYR A 211 -21.20 -15.47 2.26
C TYR A 211 -21.64 -15.51 3.73
N ASP A 212 -21.99 -14.38 4.32
CA ASP A 212 -22.36 -14.25 5.73
C ASP A 212 -23.27 -13.04 5.94
N ALA A 213 -24.53 -13.27 6.30
CA ALA A 213 -25.50 -12.21 6.56
C ALA A 213 -25.07 -11.26 7.69
N ASN A 214 -24.20 -11.72 8.59
CA ASN A 214 -23.70 -10.98 9.74
C ASN A 214 -22.27 -10.47 9.54
N ALA A 215 -21.80 -10.40 8.29
CA ALA A 215 -20.44 -9.97 7.98
C ALA A 215 -20.15 -8.58 8.55
N ILE A 216 -19.07 -8.48 9.33
CA ILE A 216 -18.51 -7.21 9.79
C ILE A 216 -17.11 -7.10 9.21
N LYS A 217 -16.95 -6.24 8.21
CA LYS A 217 -15.68 -5.97 7.57
C LYS A 217 -14.81 -5.11 8.49
N VAL A 218 -13.55 -5.50 8.62
CA VAL A 218 -12.53 -4.77 9.37
C VAL A 218 -11.69 -4.01 8.36
N LEU A 219 -11.65 -2.70 8.53
CA LEU A 219 -10.87 -1.79 7.71
C LEU A 219 -9.75 -1.18 8.56
N ARG A 220 -8.52 -1.23 8.06
CA ARG A 220 -7.38 -0.54 8.66
C ARG A 220 -7.57 0.97 8.57
N TRP A 221 -7.23 1.66 9.64
CA TRP A 221 -7.34 3.11 9.72
C TRP A 221 -6.04 3.70 10.25
N LEU A 222 -5.57 4.75 9.59
CA LEU A 222 -4.35 5.48 9.96
C LEU A 222 -4.77 6.88 10.45
N PRO A 223 -5.30 7.02 11.68
CA PRO A 223 -5.84 8.28 12.16
C PRO A 223 -4.76 9.34 12.40
N VAL A 224 -5.19 10.60 12.34
CA VAL A 224 -4.35 11.77 12.67
C VAL A 224 -4.89 12.44 13.94
N ASN A 225 -4.00 12.91 14.81
CA ASN A 225 -4.38 13.66 16.01
C ASN A 225 -4.88 15.08 15.68
N LYS A 226 -5.83 15.60 16.45
CA LYS A 226 -6.23 17.01 16.44
C LYS A 226 -5.04 17.86 16.87
N GLY A 227 -4.67 18.86 16.07
CA GLY A 227 -3.62 19.84 16.43
C GLY A 227 -2.17 19.37 16.41
N CYS A 228 -1.84 18.14 15.98
CA CYS A 228 -0.44 17.75 15.80
C CYS A 228 0.13 18.31 14.48
N GLU A 229 1.11 19.21 14.58
CA GLU A 229 2.05 19.60 13.50
C GLU A 229 3.19 18.57 13.33
N VAL A 230 3.33 17.63 14.28
CA VAL A 230 4.55 16.82 14.50
C VAL A 230 4.78 15.67 13.47
N ASP A 231 3.82 15.38 12.59
CA ASP A 231 3.95 14.31 11.57
C ASP A 231 4.59 14.77 10.23
N GLN A 232 5.01 16.04 10.12
CA GLN A 232 5.80 16.52 8.98
C GLN A 232 7.12 15.75 8.78
N LEU A 233 7.63 15.10 9.83
CA LEU A 233 8.83 14.26 9.79
C LEU A 233 8.61 12.85 9.21
N MET A 234 7.37 12.34 9.18
CA MET A 234 7.02 11.00 8.65
C MET A 234 6.42 11.06 7.23
N GLY A 235 6.41 12.24 6.59
CA GLY A 235 5.91 12.40 5.22
C GLY A 235 4.41 12.11 5.09
N LEU A 236 3.64 12.38 6.15
CA LEU A 236 2.18 12.35 6.14
C LEU A 236 1.70 13.80 6.33
N GLU A 237 1.30 14.47 5.25
CA GLU A 237 0.69 15.82 5.29
C GLU A 237 -0.74 15.80 4.71
N PRO A 238 -1.53 16.87 4.89
CA PRO A 238 -2.47 17.12 5.99
C PRO A 238 -3.81 16.34 5.86
N ASN A 239 -3.91 15.40 4.91
CA ASN A 239 -5.15 14.69 4.55
C ASN A 239 -5.04 13.16 4.70
N GLY A 240 -3.94 12.63 5.24
CA GLY A 240 -3.85 11.22 5.62
C GLY A 240 -4.91 10.87 6.67
N GLY A 241 -5.47 9.65 6.59
CA GLY A 241 -6.49 9.17 7.53
C GLY A 241 -7.95 9.46 7.15
N ASP A 242 -8.19 10.02 5.97
CA ASP A 242 -9.52 10.28 5.41
C ASP A 242 -10.17 9.07 4.75
N LEU A 243 -9.43 7.98 4.60
CA LEU A 243 -9.88 6.73 4.00
C LEU A 243 -9.58 5.58 4.96
N PHE A 244 -10.30 4.49 4.74
CA PHE A 244 -10.03 3.22 5.38
C PHE A 244 -9.49 2.24 4.33
N PHE A 245 -8.83 1.18 4.77
CA PHE A 245 -8.25 0.20 3.86
C PHE A 245 -8.72 -1.20 4.22
N GLU A 246 -9.07 -2.02 3.26
CA GLU A 246 -9.49 -3.40 3.55
C GLU A 246 -8.41 -4.13 4.35
N TRP A 247 -8.85 -4.83 5.40
CA TRP A 247 -7.95 -5.60 6.23
C TRP A 247 -8.46 -7.02 6.46
N GLY A 248 -9.74 -7.20 6.77
CA GLY A 248 -10.30 -8.52 7.02
C GLY A 248 -11.72 -8.44 7.51
N TYR A 249 -12.11 -9.37 8.38
CA TYR A 249 -13.44 -9.48 8.98
C TYR A 249 -13.36 -9.86 10.45
N ILE A 250 -14.43 -9.60 11.20
CA ILE A 250 -14.65 -10.25 12.49
C ILE A 250 -14.99 -11.72 12.24
N SER A 251 -14.47 -12.62 13.09
CA SER A 251 -14.79 -14.04 13.04
C SER A 251 -16.31 -14.28 13.03
N ARG A 252 -16.76 -15.17 12.14
CA ARG A 252 -18.16 -15.60 12.03
C ARG A 252 -18.76 -16.13 13.34
N THR A 253 -17.93 -16.72 14.21
CA THR A 253 -18.40 -17.24 15.50
C THR A 253 -18.67 -16.15 16.53
N GLU A 254 -18.30 -14.90 16.25
CA GLU A 254 -18.32 -13.79 17.21
C GLU A 254 -19.10 -12.57 16.69
N ASN A 255 -19.55 -12.57 15.42
CA ASN A 255 -20.07 -11.38 14.74
C ASN A 255 -21.56 -11.10 14.96
N SER A 256 -22.41 -12.12 15.12
CA SER A 256 -23.88 -11.98 15.07
C SER A 256 -24.42 -10.92 16.02
N GLU A 257 -24.19 -11.05 17.34
CA GLU A 257 -24.73 -10.11 18.34
C GLU A 257 -24.26 -8.67 18.11
N LEU A 258 -23.02 -8.50 17.65
CA LEU A 258 -22.47 -7.18 17.36
C LEU A 258 -23.09 -6.60 16.08
N HIS A 259 -23.27 -7.43 15.06
CA HIS A 259 -23.88 -7.04 13.79
C HIS A 259 -25.32 -6.60 14.00
N ASP A 260 -26.11 -7.40 14.72
CA ASP A 260 -27.51 -7.09 15.08
C ASP A 260 -27.58 -5.71 15.76
N PHE A 261 -26.72 -5.45 16.74
CA PHE A 261 -26.64 -4.13 17.37
C PHE A 261 -26.29 -3.02 16.36
N MET A 262 -25.27 -3.22 15.53
CA MET A 262 -24.82 -2.23 14.55
C MET A 262 -25.92 -1.90 13.52
N VAL A 263 -26.73 -2.88 13.12
CA VAL A 263 -27.83 -2.70 12.17
C VAL A 263 -29.04 -2.08 12.86
N ASP A 264 -29.55 -2.69 13.93
CA ASP A 264 -30.79 -2.26 14.62
C ASP A 264 -30.68 -0.85 15.18
N LYS A 265 -29.50 -0.49 15.69
CA LYS A 265 -29.24 0.85 16.25
C LYS A 265 -28.77 1.85 15.21
N LYS A 266 -28.74 1.48 13.92
CA LYS A 266 -28.16 2.26 12.84
C LYS A 266 -26.77 2.79 13.21
N SER A 267 -25.93 1.93 13.78
CA SER A 267 -24.53 2.21 14.18
C SER A 267 -23.57 1.34 13.35
N ARG A 268 -23.76 1.39 12.03
CA ARG A 268 -23.05 0.60 11.01
C ARG A 268 -21.53 0.75 10.99
N LEU A 269 -21.00 1.81 11.63
CA LEU A 269 -19.57 2.03 11.78
C LEU A 269 -19.19 2.11 13.26
N LEU A 270 -18.27 1.26 13.67
CA LEU A 270 -17.60 1.32 14.96
C LEU A 270 -16.09 1.48 14.76
N PHE A 271 -15.41 2.01 15.78
CA PHE A 271 -13.98 2.27 15.76
C PHE A 271 -13.31 1.42 16.83
N GLY A 272 -12.11 0.93 16.54
CA GLY A 272 -11.39 0.05 17.44
C GLY A 272 -9.88 0.07 17.25
N LYS A 273 -9.20 -0.73 18.06
CA LYS A 273 -7.78 -1.03 17.95
C LYS A 273 -7.57 -2.52 17.80
N VAL A 274 -6.58 -2.89 17.01
CA VAL A 274 -6.12 -4.26 16.85
C VAL A 274 -4.76 -4.40 17.51
N ALA A 275 -4.68 -5.38 18.40
CA ALA A 275 -3.44 -5.88 18.98
C ALA A 275 -3.51 -7.41 19.00
N ASP A 276 -2.46 -8.09 18.53
CA ASP A 276 -2.38 -9.56 18.51
C ASP A 276 -3.59 -10.25 17.86
N LYS A 277 -4.04 -9.72 16.71
CA LYS A 277 -5.24 -10.16 15.97
C LYS A 277 -6.55 -10.09 16.77
N LYS A 278 -6.57 -9.31 17.86
CA LYS A 278 -7.76 -9.05 18.64
C LYS A 278 -8.17 -7.58 18.53
N ILE A 279 -9.43 -7.37 18.20
CA ILE A 279 -10.06 -6.07 18.06
C ILE A 279 -10.70 -5.70 19.40
N SER A 280 -10.36 -4.53 19.91
CA SER A 280 -11.04 -3.88 21.04
C SER A 280 -11.80 -2.67 20.51
N ILE A 281 -13.12 -2.61 20.79
CA ILE A 281 -13.97 -1.51 20.32
C ILE A 281 -13.77 -0.30 21.23
N MET A 282 -13.53 0.86 20.62
CA MET A 282 -13.39 2.15 21.30
C MET A 282 -14.69 2.94 21.34
N GLY A 283 -15.64 2.62 20.45
CA GLY A 283 -16.95 3.25 20.39
C GLY A 283 -17.42 3.49 18.95
N GLY A 284 -18.56 4.15 18.81
CA GLY A 284 -19.12 4.54 17.51
C GLY A 284 -18.65 5.92 17.07
N VAL A 285 -19.37 6.50 16.10
CA VAL A 285 -19.10 7.86 15.57
C VAL A 285 -19.13 8.92 16.68
N LYS A 286 -19.88 8.71 17.77
CA LYS A 286 -19.94 9.62 18.93
C LYS A 286 -18.56 9.86 19.57
N THR A 287 -17.64 8.90 19.50
CA THR A 287 -16.31 8.98 20.12
C THR A 287 -15.53 10.22 19.64
N PHE A 288 -15.79 10.73 18.43
CA PHE A 288 -15.10 11.92 17.90
C PHE A 288 -15.49 13.24 18.55
N LYS A 289 -16.61 13.29 19.30
CA LYS A 289 -16.99 14.47 20.11
C LYS A 289 -15.95 14.77 21.19
N THR A 290 -15.33 13.74 21.76
CA THR A 290 -14.39 13.85 22.89
C THR A 290 -12.98 13.33 22.58
N SER A 291 -12.82 12.58 21.48
CA SER A 291 -11.53 12.02 21.06
C SER A 291 -10.51 13.10 20.68
N SER A 292 -9.23 12.82 20.91
CA SER A 292 -8.09 13.57 20.38
C SER A 292 -7.83 13.27 18.89
N LEU A 293 -8.48 12.26 18.30
CA LEU A 293 -8.34 11.91 16.88
C LEU A 293 -9.22 12.82 16.00
N LYS A 294 -8.72 13.17 14.81
CA LYS A 294 -9.50 13.88 13.79
C LYS A 294 -10.63 13.00 13.27
N TYR A 295 -11.77 13.62 13.01
CA TYR A 295 -12.89 12.95 12.36
C TYR A 295 -12.52 12.66 10.88
N PRO A 296 -12.65 11.43 10.37
CA PRO A 296 -12.28 11.12 8.98
C PRO A 296 -13.15 11.89 7.97
N LYS A 297 -12.55 12.53 6.96
CA LYS A 297 -13.32 13.31 5.98
C LYS A 297 -14.33 12.51 5.18
N CYS A 298 -14.06 11.24 4.88
CA CYS A 298 -15.03 10.38 4.21
C CYS A 298 -16.34 10.20 4.99
N LEU A 299 -16.38 10.61 6.26
CA LEU A 299 -17.53 10.54 7.14
C LEU A 299 -18.22 11.89 7.40
N TYR A 300 -17.74 13.00 6.81
CA TYR A 300 -18.25 14.35 7.12
C TYR A 300 -19.72 14.58 6.80
N ASN A 301 -20.32 13.75 5.95
CA ASN A 301 -21.75 13.80 5.68
C ASN A 301 -22.58 13.35 6.91
N ILE A 302 -21.98 12.63 7.86
CA ILE A 302 -22.63 12.30 9.13
C ILE A 302 -22.45 13.49 10.07
N LYS A 303 -23.56 14.10 10.46
CA LYS A 303 -23.55 15.22 11.41
C LYS A 303 -23.30 14.68 12.81
N LEU A 304 -22.28 15.23 13.47
CA LEU A 304 -22.02 15.00 14.89
C LEU A 304 -22.91 15.85 15.82
N SER A 305 -23.90 16.59 15.29
CA SER A 305 -24.80 17.45 16.07
C SER A 305 -25.65 16.63 17.04
#